data_AF-A0A435IN22-F1
#
_entry.id   AF-A0A435IN22-F1
#
_cell.length_a   1.000
_cell.length_b   1.000
_cell.length_c   1.000
_cell.angle_alpha   90.00
_cell.angle_beta   90.00
_cell.angle_gamma   90.00
#
_symmetry.space_group_name_H-M   'P 1'
#
loop_
_entity.id
_entity.type
_entity.pdbx_description
1 polymer ?
#
loop_
_entity_poly.entity_id
_entity_poly.type
_entity_poly.pdbx_seq_one_letter_code
_entity_poly.pdbx_strand_id
1 'polypeptide(L)'
;MDHAAARTPADTSLSGWYGILPPPKAPEVLRDRHKADWLIVGAGFAGLAAARRLSQLVPDERIAVVDAQRIGWGAAGRNSGFMIDLPHELGSEHYGGSQDRDRRRIRLNRAAIEFSASSADEYGLQKFFVRAGKFHGAATGHGLSALRGFEEHLTGLGEPFERLDALQLKEITGTDFFAGGTFTPGTVMAQPAGFIRGLAQGLTRGLHIFENSPVISLQTGKMHNVRTAGGEITAPRLILTVNGHLESFGFFRKRLLHVFTYASMTRPLSRTEQALLGGQPT
;
A
#
# COMPACT_ATOMS: atom_id res chain seq x y z
N MET A 1 10.17 19.39 -21.68
CA MET A 1 10.83 18.15 -22.13
C MET A 1 9.77 17.14 -22.49
N ASP A 2 9.97 16.39 -23.57
CA ASP A 2 8.98 15.44 -24.08
C ASP A 2 9.40 14.02 -23.77
N HIS A 3 8.48 13.25 -23.19
CA HIS A 3 8.68 11.90 -22.72
C HIS A 3 7.62 10.99 -23.33
N ALA A 4 8.01 10.10 -24.24
CA ALA A 4 7.15 9.02 -24.70
C ALA A 4 7.28 7.82 -23.76
N ALA A 5 6.16 7.20 -23.38
CA ALA A 5 6.17 5.99 -22.58
C ALA A 5 6.69 4.83 -23.42
N ALA A 6 7.87 4.31 -23.07
CA ALA A 6 8.44 3.15 -23.76
C ALA A 6 7.66 1.86 -23.49
N ARG A 7 6.99 1.77 -22.33
CA ARG A 7 6.21 0.62 -21.86
C ARG A 7 5.04 1.10 -21.00
N THR A 8 3.92 0.39 -21.06
CA THR A 8 2.79 0.55 -20.14
C THR A 8 2.69 -0.68 -19.21
N PRO A 9 2.01 -0.57 -18.05
CA PRO A 9 1.71 -1.73 -17.23
C PRO A 9 0.98 -2.82 -18.03
N ALA A 10 1.33 -4.08 -17.77
CA ALA A 10 0.82 -5.24 -18.50
C ALA A 10 0.53 -6.42 -17.55
N ASP A 11 -0.06 -6.15 -16.38
CA ASP A 11 -0.50 -7.21 -15.45
C ASP A 11 -1.58 -8.09 -16.09
N THR A 12 -1.26 -9.36 -16.31
CA THR A 12 -2.06 -10.28 -17.14
C THR A 12 -3.03 -11.18 -16.37
N SER A 13 -2.77 -11.48 -15.09
CA SER A 13 -3.57 -12.41 -14.30
C SER A 13 -4.38 -11.72 -13.22
N LEU A 14 -5.58 -12.23 -12.93
CA LEU A 14 -6.41 -11.78 -11.81
C LEU A 14 -5.66 -12.02 -10.48
N SER A 15 -5.64 -11.02 -9.59
CA SER A 15 -5.12 -11.20 -8.23
C SER A 15 -6.22 -11.71 -7.29
N GLY A 16 -5.84 -12.48 -6.26
CA GLY A 16 -6.77 -13.02 -5.28
C GLY A 16 -7.60 -11.92 -4.59
N TRP A 17 -6.93 -10.90 -4.03
CA TRP A 17 -7.63 -9.79 -3.37
C TRP A 17 -8.62 -9.06 -4.28
N TYR A 18 -8.26 -8.84 -5.56
CA TYR A 18 -9.15 -8.17 -6.50
C TYR A 18 -10.31 -9.08 -6.92
N GLY A 19 -10.04 -10.37 -7.14
CA GLY A 19 -10.99 -11.36 -7.62
C GLY A 19 -12.11 -11.72 -6.64
N ILE A 20 -11.88 -11.55 -5.32
CA ILE A 20 -12.90 -11.80 -4.30
C ILE A 20 -13.83 -10.60 -4.05
N LEU A 21 -13.59 -9.46 -4.70
CA LEU A 21 -14.42 -8.27 -4.56
C LEU A 21 -15.54 -8.26 -5.61
N PRO A 22 -16.68 -7.62 -5.33
CA PRO A 22 -17.69 -7.36 -6.35
C PRO A 22 -17.08 -6.63 -7.56
N PRO A 23 -17.63 -6.83 -8.77
CA PRO A 23 -17.21 -6.07 -9.94
C PRO A 23 -17.28 -4.56 -9.66
N PRO A 24 -16.24 -3.79 -10.01
CA PRO A 24 -16.30 -2.33 -9.87
C PRO A 24 -17.31 -1.75 -10.87
N LYS A 25 -17.73 -0.50 -10.63
CA LYS A 25 -18.51 0.28 -11.60
C LYS A 25 -17.73 0.45 -12.91
N ALA A 26 -18.43 0.83 -13.97
CA ALA A 26 -17.78 1.18 -15.24
C ALA A 26 -16.74 2.31 -14.99
N PRO A 27 -15.54 2.21 -15.60
CA PRO A 27 -14.52 3.23 -15.44
C PRO A 27 -14.90 4.51 -16.18
N GLU A 28 -14.52 5.66 -15.63
CA GLU A 28 -14.37 6.88 -16.43
C GLU A 28 -13.07 6.75 -17.22
N VAL A 29 -13.14 6.84 -18.55
CA VAL A 29 -11.97 6.72 -19.43
C VAL A 29 -11.67 8.10 -19.99
N LEU A 30 -10.40 8.51 -19.98
CA LEU A 30 -10.00 9.81 -20.51
C LEU A 30 -10.30 9.88 -22.01
N ARG A 31 -11.16 10.83 -22.38
CA ARG A 31 -11.52 11.17 -23.76
C ARG A 31 -11.38 12.68 -23.94
N ASP A 32 -11.15 13.12 -25.18
CA ASP A 32 -11.10 14.54 -25.52
C ASP A 32 -10.05 15.33 -24.70
N ARG A 33 -10.20 16.66 -24.62
CA ARG A 33 -9.24 17.55 -23.95
C ARG A 33 -9.79 18.02 -22.61
N HIS A 34 -9.01 17.83 -21.55
CA HIS A 34 -9.31 18.31 -20.21
C HIS A 34 -8.26 19.31 -19.70
N LYS A 35 -8.67 20.13 -18.73
CA LYS A 35 -7.80 21.01 -17.96
C LYS A 35 -7.93 20.70 -16.48
N ALA A 36 -6.81 20.65 -15.78
CA ALA A 36 -6.77 20.50 -14.33
C ALA A 36 -5.77 21.49 -13.74
N ASP A 37 -5.92 21.79 -12.46
CA ASP A 37 -4.97 22.60 -11.70
C ASP A 37 -3.86 21.69 -11.12
N TRP A 38 -4.23 20.44 -10.78
CA TRP A 38 -3.30 19.35 -10.47
C TRP A 38 -3.60 18.11 -11.31
N LEU A 39 -2.55 17.55 -11.89
CA LEU A 39 -2.59 16.27 -12.57
C LEU A 39 -1.73 15.23 -11.83
N ILE A 40 -2.30 14.06 -11.56
CA ILE A 40 -1.64 12.94 -10.93
C ILE A 40 -1.66 11.76 -11.89
N VAL A 41 -0.51 11.16 -12.17
CA VAL A 41 -0.41 9.96 -13.03
C VAL A 41 -0.04 8.76 -12.17
N GLY A 42 -0.94 7.77 -12.14
CA GLY A 42 -0.87 6.56 -11.32
C GLY A 42 -1.72 6.70 -10.06
N ALA A 43 -2.79 5.91 -9.97
CA ALA A 43 -3.78 5.89 -8.90
C ALA A 43 -3.53 4.73 -7.91
N GLY A 44 -2.26 4.46 -7.61
CA GLY A 44 -1.86 3.62 -6.47
C GLY A 44 -1.91 4.40 -5.15
N PHE A 45 -1.40 3.80 -4.06
CA PHE A 45 -1.39 4.43 -2.73
C PHE A 45 -0.77 5.83 -2.73
N ALA A 46 0.37 6.03 -3.40
CA ALA A 46 1.02 7.34 -3.46
C ALA A 46 0.16 8.40 -4.18
N GLY A 47 -0.44 8.03 -5.31
CA GLY A 47 -1.26 8.94 -6.11
C GLY A 47 -2.56 9.31 -5.43
N LEU A 48 -3.28 8.33 -4.86
CA LEU A 48 -4.54 8.59 -4.17
C LEU A 48 -4.34 9.26 -2.81
N ALA A 49 -3.22 9.02 -2.11
CA ALA A 49 -2.87 9.78 -0.91
C ALA A 49 -2.59 11.25 -1.25
N ALA A 50 -1.86 11.52 -2.34
CA ALA A 50 -1.64 12.88 -2.83
C ALA A 50 -2.96 13.55 -3.24
N ALA A 51 -3.82 12.84 -4.00
CA ALA A 51 -5.12 13.33 -4.44
C ALA A 51 -6.01 13.71 -3.26
N ARG A 52 -6.13 12.83 -2.26
CA ARG A 52 -6.88 13.11 -1.03
C ARG A 52 -6.31 14.29 -0.26
N ARG A 53 -4.99 14.38 -0.14
CA ARG A 53 -4.39 15.51 0.60
C ARG A 53 -4.60 16.83 -0.13
N LEU A 54 -4.54 16.83 -1.46
CA LEU A 54 -4.85 18.01 -2.26
C LEU A 54 -6.32 18.40 -2.12
N SER A 55 -7.26 17.47 -2.20
CA SER A 55 -8.69 17.79 -2.06
C SER A 55 -9.04 18.40 -0.69
N GLN A 56 -8.25 18.12 0.35
CA GLN A 56 -8.39 18.74 1.68
C GLN A 56 -7.77 20.14 1.77
N LEU A 57 -6.69 20.40 1.03
CA LEU A 57 -5.91 21.64 1.13
C LEU A 57 -6.37 22.71 0.15
N VAL A 58 -6.83 22.28 -1.03
CA VAL A 58 -7.23 23.14 -2.15
C VAL A 58 -8.57 22.65 -2.73
N PRO A 59 -9.66 22.68 -1.94
CA PRO A 59 -10.94 22.10 -2.33
C PRO A 59 -11.56 22.72 -3.59
N ASP A 60 -11.17 23.95 -3.95
CA ASP A 60 -11.67 24.67 -5.12
C ASP A 60 -10.84 24.42 -6.40
N GLU A 61 -9.71 23.71 -6.29
CA GLU A 61 -8.83 23.41 -7.42
C GLU A 61 -9.21 22.08 -8.09
N ARG A 62 -9.18 22.04 -9.43
CA ARG A 62 -9.52 20.84 -10.20
C ARG A 62 -8.38 19.85 -10.15
N ILE A 63 -8.64 18.69 -9.56
CA ILE A 63 -7.69 17.59 -9.48
C ILE A 63 -8.12 16.51 -10.48
N ALA A 64 -7.16 16.04 -11.29
CA ALA A 64 -7.35 14.89 -12.17
C ALA A 64 -6.32 13.82 -11.87
N VAL A 65 -6.78 12.57 -11.75
CA VAL A 65 -5.94 11.37 -11.61
C VAL A 65 -6.11 10.52 -12.86
N VAL A 66 -5.03 10.04 -13.44
CA VAL A 66 -5.05 9.14 -14.61
C VAL A 66 -4.29 7.86 -14.28
N ASP A 67 -4.92 6.71 -14.49
CA ASP A 67 -4.31 5.39 -14.35
C ASP A 67 -4.42 4.57 -15.64
N ALA A 68 -3.40 3.76 -15.89
CA ALA A 68 -3.34 2.90 -17.06
C ALA A 68 -4.32 1.73 -17.00
N GLN A 69 -4.70 1.30 -15.79
CA GLN A 69 -5.53 0.11 -15.56
C GLN A 69 -6.70 0.44 -14.63
N ARG A 70 -7.45 -0.59 -14.23
CA ARG A 70 -8.46 -0.47 -13.18
C ARG A 70 -7.79 -0.24 -11.82
N ILE A 71 -8.41 0.57 -10.97
CA ILE A 71 -7.92 0.84 -9.61
C ILE A 71 -7.83 -0.46 -8.81
N GLY A 72 -6.66 -0.73 -8.23
CA GLY A 72 -6.36 -1.98 -7.53
C GLY A 72 -5.92 -3.13 -8.43
N TRP A 73 -5.87 -2.94 -9.75
CA TRP A 73 -5.32 -3.95 -10.68
C TRP A 73 -3.79 -3.97 -10.72
N GLY A 74 -3.10 -2.91 -10.30
CA GLY A 74 -1.64 -2.94 -10.22
C GLY A 74 -1.10 -3.52 -8.90
N ALA A 75 0.17 -3.21 -8.62
CA ALA A 75 0.85 -3.54 -7.36
C ALA A 75 0.08 -3.06 -6.10
N ALA A 76 -0.64 -1.93 -6.21
CA ALA A 76 -1.41 -1.37 -5.10
C ALA A 76 -2.52 -2.31 -4.58
N GLY A 77 -3.10 -3.18 -5.41
CA GLY A 77 -4.07 -4.18 -4.96
C GLY A 77 -3.53 -5.60 -4.84
N ARG A 78 -2.23 -5.82 -5.09
CA ARG A 78 -1.56 -7.13 -5.09
C ARG A 78 -0.61 -7.37 -3.92
N ASN A 79 -0.29 -6.34 -3.14
CA ASN A 79 0.58 -6.49 -1.98
C ASN A 79 -0.07 -7.32 -0.85
N SER A 80 0.72 -7.66 0.16
CA SER A 80 0.29 -8.52 1.27
C SER A 80 -0.67 -7.84 2.26
N GLY A 81 -0.87 -6.52 2.17
CA GLY A 81 -1.83 -5.78 3.00
C GLY A 81 -1.29 -5.21 4.31
N PHE A 82 -0.04 -5.51 4.69
CA PHE A 82 0.51 -5.00 5.95
C PHE A 82 0.88 -3.51 5.86
N MET A 83 0.37 -2.71 6.80
CA MET A 83 0.91 -1.39 7.15
C MET A 83 1.58 -1.49 8.51
N ILE A 84 2.90 -1.56 8.50
CA ILE A 84 3.71 -1.90 9.67
C ILE A 84 4.29 -0.61 10.24
N ASP A 85 4.04 -0.36 11.52
CA ASP A 85 4.49 0.84 12.22
C ASP A 85 5.97 0.72 12.64
N LEU A 86 6.37 -0.45 13.13
CA LEU A 86 7.73 -0.72 13.61
C LEU A 86 8.67 -1.19 12.48
N PRO A 87 9.95 -0.74 12.45
CA PRO A 87 10.92 -1.23 11.47
C PRO A 87 11.16 -2.75 11.58
N HIS A 88 11.45 -3.40 10.45
CA HIS A 88 11.73 -4.86 10.38
C HIS A 88 13.18 -5.23 10.71
N GLU A 89 14.12 -4.34 10.39
CA GLU A 89 15.53 -4.47 10.74
C GLU A 89 15.81 -3.51 11.90
N LEU A 90 15.54 -3.97 13.12
CA LEU A 90 15.96 -3.27 14.33
C LEU A 90 17.36 -3.75 14.68
N GLY A 91 18.37 -3.12 14.06
CA GLY A 91 19.77 -3.37 14.35
C GLY A 91 20.58 -3.79 13.12
N SER A 92 21.16 -2.81 12.42
CA SER A 92 22.56 -2.94 12.03
C SER A 92 23.37 -2.13 13.03
N GLU A 93 24.20 -2.83 13.79
CA GLU A 93 25.17 -2.22 14.68
C GLU A 93 26.03 -1.22 13.90
N HIS A 94 26.04 0.03 14.37
CA HIS A 94 27.14 1.00 14.35
C HIS A 94 26.61 2.45 14.20
N TYR A 95 27.00 3.28 15.19
CA TYR A 95 26.69 4.69 15.42
C TYR A 95 25.34 5.00 16.09
N GLY A 96 25.42 5.73 17.21
CA GLY A 96 24.34 6.17 18.10
C GLY A 96 23.28 7.11 17.51
N GLY A 97 22.99 6.99 16.21
CA GLY A 97 21.88 7.62 15.50
C GLY A 97 20.80 6.64 15.04
N SER A 98 20.83 5.36 15.47
CA SER A 98 19.84 4.34 15.10
C SER A 98 18.48 4.59 15.78
N GLN A 99 18.45 4.85 17.10
CA GLN A 99 17.18 5.02 17.82
C GLN A 99 16.39 6.25 17.37
N ASP A 100 17.03 7.41 17.17
CA ASP A 100 16.31 8.61 16.70
C ASP A 100 15.81 8.48 15.26
N ARG A 101 16.56 7.75 14.42
CA ARG A 101 16.13 7.37 13.08
C ARG A 101 14.91 6.45 13.17
N ASP A 102 14.93 5.46 14.04
CA ASP A 102 13.81 4.54 14.23
C ASP A 102 12.59 5.25 14.81
N ARG A 103 12.74 6.12 15.82
CA ARG A 103 11.66 6.97 16.33
C ARG A 103 11.07 7.87 15.25
N ARG A 104 11.89 8.39 14.34
CA ARG A 104 11.41 9.17 13.18
C ARG A 104 10.67 8.28 12.18
N ARG A 105 11.18 7.08 11.89
CA ARG A 105 10.53 6.12 11.00
C ARG A 105 9.19 5.67 11.56
N ILE A 106 9.12 5.34 12.85
CA ILE A 106 7.90 4.96 13.57
C ILE A 106 6.86 6.08 13.48
N ARG A 107 7.24 7.32 13.79
CA ARG A 107 6.34 8.48 13.64
C ARG A 107 5.79 8.62 12.23
N LEU A 108 6.64 8.46 11.21
CA LEU A 108 6.20 8.55 9.82
C LEU A 108 5.26 7.42 9.43
N ASN A 109 5.58 6.18 9.80
CA ASN A 109 4.75 5.02 9.52
C ASN A 109 3.38 5.14 10.21
N ARG A 110 3.36 5.56 11.48
CA ARG A 110 2.12 5.82 12.24
C ARG A 110 1.32 6.96 11.62
N ALA A 111 1.95 8.04 11.18
CA ALA A 111 1.25 9.11 10.47
C ALA A 111 0.60 8.61 9.17
N ALA A 112 1.25 7.70 8.43
CA ALA A 112 0.67 7.07 7.25
C ALA A 112 -0.51 6.13 7.59
N ILE A 113 -0.40 5.37 8.70
CA ILE A 113 -1.47 4.54 9.24
C ILE A 113 -2.67 5.41 9.62
N GLU A 114 -2.46 6.49 10.37
CA GLU A 114 -3.55 7.38 10.80
C GLU A 114 -4.18 8.14 9.63
N PHE A 115 -3.36 8.55 8.65
CA PHE A 115 -3.90 9.12 7.41
C PHE A 115 -4.78 8.12 6.69
N SER A 116 -4.39 6.85 6.63
CA SER A 116 -5.19 5.78 6.02
C SER A 116 -6.44 5.45 6.85
N ALA A 117 -6.33 5.40 8.18
CA ALA A 117 -7.43 5.17 9.10
C ALA A 117 -8.51 6.24 8.96
N SER A 118 -8.11 7.53 8.92
CA SER A 118 -9.07 8.61 8.69
C SER A 118 -9.82 8.48 7.35
N SER A 119 -9.18 7.94 6.30
CA SER A 119 -9.90 7.66 5.04
C SER A 119 -10.83 6.46 5.16
N ALA A 120 -10.48 5.48 5.99
CA ALA A 120 -11.37 4.37 6.27
C ALA A 120 -12.63 4.84 6.99
N ASP A 121 -12.49 5.75 7.95
CA ASP A 121 -13.59 6.36 8.67
C ASP A 121 -14.46 7.21 7.74
N GLU A 122 -13.83 8.09 6.97
CA GLU A 122 -14.52 9.02 6.06
C GLU A 122 -15.31 8.31 4.95
N TYR A 123 -14.79 7.19 4.42
CA TYR A 123 -15.37 6.50 3.26
C TYR A 123 -15.99 5.12 3.59
N GLY A 124 -16.06 4.74 4.87
CA GLY A 124 -16.67 3.49 5.30
C GLY A 124 -15.89 2.23 4.89
N LEU A 125 -14.57 2.23 5.06
CA LEU A 125 -13.66 1.17 4.62
C LEU A 125 -13.14 0.28 5.76
N GLN A 126 -13.77 0.29 6.93
CA GLN A 126 -13.32 -0.43 8.13
C GLN A 126 -13.16 -1.93 7.88
N LYS A 127 -14.03 -2.54 7.06
CA LYS A 127 -13.92 -3.96 6.67
C LYS A 127 -12.65 -4.31 5.88
N PHE A 128 -11.95 -3.31 5.35
CA PHE A 128 -10.70 -3.47 4.60
C PHE A 128 -9.49 -2.92 5.36
N PHE A 129 -9.65 -2.45 6.59
CA PHE A 129 -8.61 -1.81 7.38
C PHE A 129 -8.73 -2.24 8.85
N VAL A 130 -7.98 -3.27 9.24
CA VAL A 130 -8.08 -3.89 10.57
C VAL A 130 -6.79 -3.67 11.34
N ARG A 131 -6.86 -3.01 12.51
CA ARG A 131 -5.73 -2.86 13.44
C ARG A 131 -5.50 -4.19 14.16
N ALA A 132 -4.84 -5.12 13.47
CA ALA A 132 -4.66 -6.50 13.91
C ALA A 132 -3.39 -6.73 14.75
N GLY A 133 -2.48 -5.76 14.78
CA GLY A 133 -1.12 -5.99 15.26
C GLY A 133 -0.36 -6.98 14.38
N LYS A 134 0.75 -7.50 14.90
CA LYS A 134 1.64 -8.43 14.19
C LYS A 134 2.32 -9.35 15.18
N PHE A 135 2.27 -10.64 14.89
CA PHE A 135 3.08 -11.67 15.56
C PHE A 135 4.36 -11.93 14.77
N HIS A 136 5.49 -11.98 15.46
CA HIS A 136 6.76 -12.45 14.94
C HIS A 136 7.12 -13.76 15.66
N GLY A 137 6.91 -14.90 15.00
CA GLY A 137 7.20 -16.23 15.55
C GLY A 137 8.61 -16.71 15.19
N ALA A 138 9.26 -17.43 16.11
CA ALA A 138 10.55 -18.07 15.92
C ALA A 138 10.43 -19.59 16.03
N ALA A 139 10.98 -20.33 15.07
CA ALA A 139 10.98 -21.79 15.08
C ALA A 139 12.30 -22.40 15.62
N THR A 140 13.34 -21.59 15.78
CA THR A 140 14.68 -22.06 16.16
C THR A 140 15.25 -21.24 17.31
N GLY A 141 16.24 -21.80 18.02
CA GLY A 141 16.97 -21.06 19.07
C GLY A 141 17.64 -19.78 18.56
N HIS A 142 18.12 -19.78 17.31
CA HIS A 142 18.64 -18.58 16.67
C HIS A 142 17.53 -17.52 16.48
N GLY A 143 16.35 -17.92 15.99
CA GLY A 143 15.21 -17.02 15.87
C GLY A 143 14.76 -16.45 17.21
N LEU A 144 14.76 -17.26 18.28
CA LEU A 144 14.47 -16.79 19.63
C LEU A 144 15.48 -15.74 20.10
N SER A 145 16.78 -15.95 19.83
CA SER A 145 17.83 -14.97 20.15
C SER A 145 17.62 -13.65 19.38
N ALA A 146 17.29 -13.73 18.08
CA ALA A 146 16.97 -12.55 17.28
C ALA A 146 15.74 -11.78 17.82
N LEU A 147 14.71 -12.49 18.27
CA LEU A 147 13.55 -11.87 18.93
C LEU A 147 13.94 -11.18 20.24
N ARG A 148 14.85 -11.74 21.04
CA ARG A 148 15.34 -11.07 22.26
C ARG A 148 16.01 -9.74 21.94
N GLY A 149 16.89 -9.70 20.94
CA GLY A 149 17.52 -8.44 20.49
C GLY A 149 16.49 -7.42 19.98
N PHE A 150 15.48 -7.88 19.25
CA PHE A 150 14.37 -7.04 18.80
C PHE A 150 13.58 -6.45 19.98
N GLU A 151 13.24 -7.26 20.99
CA GLU A 151 12.51 -6.86 22.20
C GLU A 151 13.31 -5.86 23.07
N GLU A 152 14.62 -6.07 23.21
CA GLU A 152 15.52 -5.13 23.89
C GLU A 152 15.56 -3.77 23.17
N HIS A 153 15.61 -3.79 21.83
CA HIS A 153 15.56 -2.57 21.04
C HIS A 153 14.22 -1.85 21.17
N LEU A 154 13.09 -2.57 21.13
CA LEU A 154 11.77 -1.99 21.38
C LEU A 154 11.68 -1.38 22.79
N THR A 155 12.23 -2.05 23.80
CA THR A 155 12.33 -1.52 25.16
C THR A 155 13.09 -0.19 25.19
N GLY A 156 14.24 -0.11 24.51
CA GLY A 156 15.01 1.14 24.39
C GLY A 156 14.29 2.25 23.63
N LEU A 157 13.38 1.90 22.72
CA LEU A 157 12.51 2.85 22.02
C LEU A 157 11.27 3.25 22.81
N GLY A 158 10.92 2.52 23.88
CA GLY A 158 9.68 2.70 24.63
C GLY A 158 8.44 2.16 23.90
N GLU A 159 8.62 1.19 23.01
CA GLU A 159 7.56 0.62 22.19
C GLU A 159 6.94 -0.62 22.85
N PRO A 160 5.60 -0.75 22.89
CA PRO A 160 4.95 -1.87 23.55
C PRO A 160 5.08 -3.15 22.73
N PHE A 161 5.33 -4.25 23.44
CA PHE A 161 5.28 -5.59 22.89
C PHE A 161 4.86 -6.60 23.96
N GLU A 162 4.41 -7.76 23.51
CA GLU A 162 4.14 -8.92 24.36
C GLU A 162 5.03 -10.08 23.91
N ARG A 163 5.77 -10.65 24.85
CA ARG A 163 6.55 -11.88 24.61
C ARG A 163 5.65 -13.08 24.82
N LEU A 164 5.69 -14.01 23.89
CA LEU A 164 4.90 -15.23 23.86
C LEU A 164 5.81 -16.45 23.91
N ASP A 165 5.47 -17.42 24.75
CA ASP A 165 6.09 -18.74 24.71
C ASP A 165 5.47 -19.63 23.61
N ALA A 166 6.00 -20.85 23.47
CA ALA A 166 5.53 -21.81 22.48
C ALA A 166 4.07 -22.23 22.69
N LEU A 167 3.62 -22.35 23.94
CA LEU A 167 2.25 -22.76 24.27
C LEU A 167 1.26 -21.65 23.91
N GLN A 168 1.57 -20.40 24.26
CA GLN A 168 0.76 -19.23 23.91
C GLN A 168 0.65 -19.04 22.39
N LEU A 169 1.75 -19.21 21.65
CA LEU A 169 1.69 -19.16 20.18
C LEU A 169 0.87 -20.30 19.59
N LYS A 170 0.93 -21.50 20.17
CA LYS A 170 0.11 -22.63 19.73
C LYS A 170 -1.37 -22.37 19.98
N GLU A 171 -1.72 -21.80 21.13
CA GLU A 171 -3.11 -21.39 21.43
C GLU A 171 -3.64 -20.36 20.43
N ILE A 172 -2.79 -19.44 19.96
CA ILE A 172 -3.17 -18.42 18.97
C ILE A 172 -3.25 -19.01 17.56
N THR A 173 -2.23 -19.75 17.14
CA THR A 173 -2.04 -20.14 15.72
C THR A 173 -2.54 -21.54 15.37
N GLY A 174 -2.75 -22.40 16.38
CA GLY A 174 -3.06 -23.81 16.21
C GLY A 174 -1.86 -24.72 15.93
N THR A 175 -0.67 -24.16 15.67
CA THR A 175 0.54 -24.95 15.33
C THR A 175 1.57 -24.96 16.46
N ASP A 176 2.23 -26.11 16.65
CA ASP A 176 3.38 -26.27 17.54
C ASP A 176 4.73 -26.05 16.85
N PHE A 177 4.73 -25.49 15.63
CA PHE A 177 5.94 -25.22 14.86
C PHE A 177 6.84 -24.15 15.50
N PHE A 178 6.27 -23.21 16.26
CA PHE A 178 7.02 -22.10 16.84
C PHE A 178 7.48 -22.41 18.27
N ALA A 179 8.73 -22.07 18.56
CA ALA A 179 9.33 -22.16 19.89
C ALA A 179 9.03 -20.94 20.78
N GLY A 180 8.43 -19.88 20.22
CA GLY A 180 8.04 -18.65 20.91
C GLY A 180 7.89 -17.49 19.92
N GLY A 181 7.45 -16.32 20.39
CA GLY A 181 7.24 -15.16 19.55
C GLY A 181 7.14 -13.83 20.28
N THR A 182 6.98 -12.77 19.51
CA THR A 182 6.75 -11.41 19.99
C THR A 182 5.56 -10.81 19.26
N PHE A 183 4.56 -10.32 19.98
CA PHE A 183 3.43 -9.57 19.45
C PHE A 183 3.66 -8.07 19.57
N THR A 184 3.29 -7.33 18.53
CA THR A 184 3.35 -5.86 18.48
C THR A 184 1.99 -5.31 18.00
N PRO A 185 1.36 -4.38 18.74
CA PRO A 185 -0.05 -4.03 18.50
C PRO A 185 -0.27 -3.01 17.36
N GLY A 186 0.75 -2.28 16.94
CA GLY A 186 0.59 -1.10 16.08
C GLY A 186 0.37 -1.36 14.58
N THR A 187 0.50 -2.61 14.12
CA THR A 187 0.35 -2.97 12.70
C THR A 187 -1.11 -3.05 12.26
N VAL A 188 -1.37 -2.62 11.02
CA VAL A 188 -2.66 -2.78 10.35
C VAL A 188 -2.57 -3.85 9.28
N MET A 189 -3.58 -4.70 9.22
CA MET A 189 -3.86 -5.58 8.09
C MET A 189 -4.96 -4.93 7.23
N ALA A 190 -4.59 -4.55 6.01
CA ALA A 190 -5.52 -4.05 5.01
C ALA A 190 -5.84 -5.15 3.99
N GLN A 191 -7.06 -5.14 3.45
CA GLN A 191 -7.35 -5.83 2.20
C GLN A 191 -7.08 -4.80 1.06
N PRO A 192 -5.92 -4.85 0.41
CA PRO A 192 -5.38 -3.68 -0.29
C PRO A 192 -6.21 -3.30 -1.52
N ALA A 193 -6.73 -4.28 -2.26
CA ALA A 193 -7.57 -4.03 -3.43
C ALA A 193 -8.88 -3.32 -3.07
N GLY A 194 -9.56 -3.70 -2.00
CA GLY A 194 -10.83 -3.08 -1.60
C GLY A 194 -10.62 -1.75 -0.92
N PHE A 195 -9.57 -1.63 -0.10
CA PHE A 195 -9.19 -0.35 0.49
C PHE A 195 -8.90 0.71 -0.58
N ILE A 196 -8.03 0.40 -1.56
CA ILE A 196 -7.64 1.37 -2.59
C ILE A 196 -8.79 1.70 -3.55
N ARG A 197 -9.64 0.72 -3.90
CA ARG A 197 -10.87 0.94 -4.69
C ARG A 197 -11.87 1.81 -3.95
N GLY A 198 -12.08 1.55 -2.66
CA GLY A 198 -12.97 2.33 -1.81
C GLY A 198 -12.50 3.76 -1.64
N LEU A 199 -11.19 3.96 -1.43
CA LEU A 199 -10.57 5.29 -1.39
C LEU A 199 -10.80 6.07 -2.70
N ALA A 200 -10.52 5.45 -3.85
CA ALA A 200 -10.76 6.08 -5.14
C ALA A 200 -12.24 6.48 -5.31
N GLN A 201 -13.16 5.58 -4.98
CA GLN A 201 -14.61 5.85 -5.05
C GLN A 201 -15.04 6.98 -4.11
N GLY A 202 -14.46 7.09 -2.92
CA GLY A 202 -14.73 8.19 -2.00
C GLY A 202 -14.29 9.55 -2.57
N LEU A 203 -13.16 9.56 -3.28
CA LEU A 203 -12.57 10.77 -3.85
C LEU A 203 -13.29 11.29 -5.09
N THR A 204 -13.99 10.45 -5.87
CA THR A 204 -14.67 10.91 -7.11
C THR A 204 -15.77 11.95 -6.87
N ARG A 205 -16.13 12.23 -5.62
CA ARG A 205 -17.04 13.34 -5.26
C ARG A 205 -16.42 14.72 -5.50
N GLY A 206 -15.09 14.84 -5.48
CA GLY A 206 -14.38 16.13 -5.57
C GLY A 206 -13.28 16.18 -6.63
N LEU A 207 -13.01 15.09 -7.34
CA LEU A 207 -11.99 15.03 -8.38
C LEU A 207 -12.31 14.00 -9.46
N HIS A 208 -11.65 14.10 -10.62
CA HIS A 208 -11.79 13.12 -11.70
C HIS A 208 -10.74 12.01 -11.57
N ILE A 209 -11.15 10.76 -11.74
CA ILE A 209 -10.25 9.59 -11.81
C ILE A 209 -10.51 8.86 -13.11
N PHE A 210 -9.57 8.95 -14.05
CA PHE A 210 -9.62 8.26 -15.32
C PHE A 210 -8.88 6.93 -15.22
N GLU A 211 -9.61 5.83 -15.32
CA GLU A 211 -9.06 4.46 -15.39
C GLU A 211 -8.89 4.03 -16.85
N ASN A 212 -8.19 2.91 -17.09
CA ASN A 212 -7.96 2.35 -18.43
C ASN A 212 -7.42 3.38 -19.44
N SER A 213 -6.64 4.34 -18.95
CA SER A 213 -6.19 5.52 -19.67
C SER A 213 -4.66 5.59 -19.64
N PRO A 214 -3.97 4.62 -20.29
CA PRO A 214 -2.51 4.57 -20.24
C PRO A 214 -1.93 5.83 -20.85
N VAL A 215 -1.12 6.54 -20.06
CA VAL A 215 -0.37 7.70 -20.51
C VAL A 215 0.74 7.23 -21.44
N ILE A 216 0.68 7.67 -22.69
CA ILE A 216 1.64 7.32 -23.75
C ILE A 216 2.64 8.45 -24.02
N SER A 217 2.29 9.68 -23.64
CA SER A 217 3.16 10.85 -23.79
C SER A 217 2.98 11.82 -22.63
N LEU A 218 4.10 12.37 -22.18
CA LEU A 218 4.20 13.37 -21.14
C LEU A 218 5.12 14.50 -21.61
N GLN A 219 4.58 15.70 -21.74
CA GLN A 219 5.33 16.92 -22.02
C GLN A 219 5.40 17.76 -20.74
N THR A 220 6.60 18.11 -20.31
CA THR A 220 6.84 18.92 -19.11
C THR A 220 7.26 20.35 -19.48
N GLY A 221 6.71 21.34 -18.80
CA GLY A 221 6.97 22.76 -19.03
C GLY A 221 6.19 23.62 -18.04
N LYS A 222 5.95 24.90 -18.37
CA LYS A 222 5.06 25.77 -17.58
C LYS A 222 3.64 25.21 -17.48
N MET A 223 3.18 24.59 -18.55
CA MET A 223 1.98 23.75 -18.58
C MET A 223 2.41 22.36 -18.99
N HIS A 224 2.15 21.39 -18.14
CA HIS A 224 2.32 19.98 -18.46
C HIS A 224 1.18 19.51 -19.37
N ASN A 225 1.49 18.63 -20.31
CA ASN A 225 0.50 17.96 -21.15
C ASN A 225 0.73 16.45 -21.05
N VAL A 226 -0.31 15.71 -20.70
CA VAL A 226 -0.33 14.25 -20.62
C VAL A 226 -1.32 13.74 -21.65
N ARG A 227 -0.90 12.79 -22.47
CA ARG A 227 -1.73 12.22 -23.55
C ARG A 227 -1.91 10.72 -23.37
N THR A 228 -3.13 10.27 -23.64
CA THR A 228 -3.49 8.87 -23.85
C THR A 228 -3.89 8.69 -25.32
N ALA A 229 -4.31 7.49 -25.71
CA ALA A 229 -4.85 7.27 -27.05
C ALA A 229 -6.20 7.99 -27.28
N GLY A 230 -6.98 8.21 -26.20
CA GLY A 230 -8.34 8.74 -26.27
C GLY A 230 -8.47 10.24 -25.95
N GLY A 231 -7.50 10.81 -25.24
CA GLY A 231 -7.60 12.20 -24.79
C GLY A 231 -6.30 12.75 -24.21
N GLU A 232 -6.38 13.97 -23.68
CA GLU A 232 -5.26 14.67 -23.06
C GLU A 232 -5.69 15.56 -21.90
N ILE A 233 -4.78 15.76 -20.94
CA ILE A 233 -4.97 16.68 -19.83
C ILE A 233 -3.81 17.67 -19.80
N THR A 234 -4.14 18.95 -19.66
CA THR A 234 -3.16 20.00 -19.37
C THR A 234 -3.28 20.48 -17.93
N ALA A 235 -2.14 20.65 -17.26
CA ALA A 235 -2.10 21.16 -15.89
C ALA A 235 -0.79 21.91 -15.58
N PRO A 236 -0.83 22.97 -14.74
CA PRO A 236 0.39 23.65 -14.31
C PRO A 236 1.19 22.85 -13.29
N ARG A 237 0.59 21.84 -12.65
CA ARG A 237 1.22 21.02 -11.60
C ARG A 237 1.01 19.54 -11.90
N LEU A 238 2.08 18.76 -11.83
CA LEU A 238 2.08 17.33 -12.14
C LEU A 238 2.75 16.52 -11.01
N ILE A 239 2.11 15.44 -10.59
CA ILE A 239 2.66 14.44 -9.68
C ILE A 239 2.73 13.09 -10.40
N LEU A 240 3.93 12.52 -10.49
CA LEU A 240 4.16 11.19 -11.09
C LEU A 240 4.27 10.12 -10.00
N THR A 241 3.30 9.21 -9.96
CA THR A 241 3.18 8.11 -8.97
C THR A 241 3.07 6.75 -9.65
N VAL A 242 3.91 6.53 -10.66
CA VAL A 242 3.90 5.35 -11.56
C VAL A 242 4.87 4.23 -11.16
N ASN A 243 5.42 4.26 -9.95
CA ASN A 243 6.36 3.25 -9.43
C ASN A 243 7.54 3.01 -10.42
N GLY A 244 7.95 1.76 -10.66
CA GLY A 244 9.02 1.40 -11.59
C GLY A 244 8.81 1.88 -13.04
N HIS A 245 7.57 2.14 -13.45
CA HIS A 245 7.29 2.71 -14.77
C HIS A 245 7.77 4.15 -14.95
N LEU A 246 8.31 4.78 -13.91
CA LEU A 246 8.99 6.06 -14.03
C LEU A 246 10.14 5.99 -15.05
N GLU A 247 10.83 4.84 -15.15
CA GLU A 247 11.82 4.59 -16.22
C GLU A 247 11.21 4.55 -17.62
N SER A 248 9.94 4.15 -17.75
CA SER A 248 9.25 4.11 -19.04
C SER A 248 9.09 5.51 -19.65
N PHE A 249 9.08 6.55 -18.81
CA PHE A 249 9.12 7.95 -19.25
C PHE A 249 10.54 8.53 -19.36
N GLY A 250 11.57 7.69 -19.21
CA GLY A 250 12.98 8.06 -19.32
C GLY A 250 13.59 8.68 -18.07
N PHE A 251 12.89 8.72 -16.94
CA PHE A 251 13.44 9.15 -15.66
C PHE A 251 14.16 8.00 -14.96
N PHE A 252 15.19 8.28 -14.15
CA PHE A 252 15.89 7.25 -13.35
C PHE A 252 16.33 5.99 -14.13
N ARG A 253 16.71 6.15 -15.41
CA ARG A 253 17.22 5.06 -16.25
C ARG A 253 18.35 4.31 -15.56
N LYS A 254 18.29 2.96 -15.56
CA LYS A 254 19.26 2.06 -14.92
C LYS A 254 19.39 2.24 -13.40
N ARG A 255 18.40 2.85 -12.74
CA ARG A 255 18.36 3.03 -11.28
C ARG A 255 17.15 2.37 -10.61
N LEU A 256 16.28 1.74 -11.39
CA LEU A 256 15.07 1.09 -10.91
C LEU A 256 15.11 -0.40 -11.28
N LEU A 257 14.73 -1.25 -10.33
CA LEU A 257 14.59 -2.69 -10.51
C LEU A 257 13.16 -3.10 -10.16
N HIS A 258 12.54 -3.91 -11.02
CA HIS A 258 11.25 -4.53 -10.74
C HIS A 258 11.48 -5.83 -9.97
N VAL A 259 10.98 -5.88 -8.73
CA VAL A 259 11.03 -7.09 -7.88
C VAL A 259 9.64 -7.73 -7.87
N PHE A 260 9.62 -9.05 -8.03
CA PHE A 260 8.38 -9.84 -7.99
C PHE A 260 8.29 -10.59 -6.66
N THR A 261 7.19 -10.37 -5.95
CA THR A 261 6.81 -11.11 -4.75
C THR A 261 5.53 -11.88 -5.03
N TYR A 262 5.45 -13.11 -4.54
CA TYR A 262 4.30 -13.98 -4.75
C TYR A 262 3.58 -14.23 -3.43
N ALA A 263 2.25 -14.28 -3.51
CA ALA A 263 1.39 -14.68 -2.41
C ALA A 263 0.33 -15.66 -2.96
N SER A 264 -0.11 -16.59 -2.13
CA SER A 264 -1.19 -17.52 -2.43
C SER A 264 -2.37 -17.25 -1.51
N MET A 265 -3.57 -17.56 -2.00
CA MET A 265 -4.80 -17.58 -1.23
C MET A 265 -5.42 -18.97 -1.36
N THR A 266 -5.88 -19.52 -0.24
CA THR A 266 -6.66 -20.75 -0.21
C THR A 266 -8.15 -20.44 -0.35
N ARG A 267 -8.97 -21.47 -0.56
CA ARG A 267 -10.40 -21.36 -0.26
C ARG A 267 -10.59 -21.09 1.25
N PRO A 268 -11.71 -20.47 1.66
CA PRO A 268 -12.09 -20.44 3.07
C PRO A 268 -12.04 -21.86 3.66
N LEU A 269 -11.41 -21.98 4.82
CA LEU A 269 -11.42 -23.23 5.57
C LEU A 269 -12.81 -23.44 6.18
N SER A 270 -13.32 -24.66 6.12
CA SER A 270 -14.56 -25.05 6.79
C SER A 270 -14.40 -24.98 8.31
N ARG A 271 -15.51 -24.93 9.06
CA ARG A 271 -15.49 -24.95 10.53
C ARG A 271 -14.77 -26.18 11.09
N THR A 272 -14.93 -27.34 10.45
CA THR A 272 -14.24 -28.56 10.84
C THR A 272 -12.74 -28.46 10.62
N GLU A 273 -12.29 -27.89 9.50
CA GLU A 273 -10.86 -27.68 9.23
C GLU A 273 -10.25 -26.67 10.21
N GLN A 274 -10.97 -25.59 10.52
CA GLN A 274 -10.53 -24.62 11.54
C GLN A 274 -10.42 -25.27 12.92
N ALA A 275 -11.43 -26.06 13.33
CA ALA A 275 -11.40 -26.78 14.61
C ALA A 275 -10.28 -27.82 14.68
N LEU A 276 -9.96 -28.49 13.56
CA LEU A 276 -8.87 -29.46 13.48
C LEU A 276 -7.49 -28.78 13.58
N LEU A 277 -7.31 -27.63 12.94
CA LEU A 277 -6.09 -26.83 13.09
C LEU A 277 -5.97 -26.24 14.49
N GLY A 278 -7.09 -25.92 15.14
CA GLY A 278 -7.13 -25.21 16.41
C GLY A 278 -6.78 -23.73 16.23
N GLY A 279 -6.22 -23.13 17.28
CA GLY A 279 -5.92 -21.70 17.30
C GLY A 279 -7.11 -20.84 17.72
N GLN A 280 -6.86 -19.55 17.91
CA GLN A 280 -7.92 -18.59 18.18
C GLN A 280 -8.67 -18.27 16.89
N PRO A 281 -10.02 -18.22 16.93
CA PRO A 281 -10.80 -17.81 15.78
C PRO A 281 -10.52 -16.34 15.42
N THR A 282 -10.34 -16.07 14.12
CA THR A 282 -10.17 -14.73 13.53
C THR A 282 -11.49 -14.10 13.13
#